data_AF-A0A7K4MPV3-F1
#
_entry.id   AF-A0A7K4MPV3-F1
#
_cell.length_a   1.000
_cell.length_b   1.000
_cell.length_c   1.000
_cell.angle_alpha   90.00
_cell.angle_beta   90.00
_cell.angle_gamma   90.00
#
_symmetry.space_group_name_H-M   'P 1'
#
loop_
_entity.id
_entity.type
_entity.pdbx_description
1 polymer ?
#
loop_
_entity_poly.entity_id
_entity_poly.type
_entity_poly.pdbx_seq_one_letter_code
_entity_poly.pdbx_strand_id
1 'polypeptide(L)' 'MEVIQTEDPRFVRDLHSKALLNTDRVSLENFRQRKITFARQEDEWNSMKNKVEELNILKDEMMEIKDLLLQLLSKKEL' A
#
# COMPACT_ATOMS: atom_id res chain seq x y z
N MET A 1 13.46 20.02 -32.26
CA MET A 1 14.07 19.93 -30.93
C MET A 1 15.53 19.58 -31.16
N GLU A 2 16.43 20.51 -30.91
CA GLU A 2 17.86 20.31 -31.13
C GLU A 2 18.48 19.91 -29.80
N VAL A 3 19.06 18.71 -29.76
CA VAL A 3 19.56 18.11 -28.52
C VAL A 3 21.01 17.69 -28.66
N ILE A 4 21.79 17.85 -27.60
CA ILE A 4 23.19 17.42 -27.53
C ILE A 4 23.37 16.37 -26.44
N GLN A 5 24.16 15.34 -26.76
CA GLN A 5 24.53 14.30 -25.80
C GLN A 5 25.46 14.88 -24.73
N THR A 6 25.16 14.63 -23.45
CA THR A 6 26.07 15.02 -22.36
C THR A 6 27.16 13.98 -22.16
N GLU A 7 28.13 14.28 -21.30
CA GLU A 7 29.21 13.35 -20.91
C GLU A 7 28.67 12.00 -20.39
N ASP A 8 27.53 12.01 -19.70
CA ASP A 8 26.82 10.79 -19.30
C ASP A 8 25.81 10.38 -20.40
N PRO A 9 25.93 9.19 -21.01
CA PRO A 9 25.04 8.68 -22.06
C PRO A 9 23.55 8.66 -21.69
N ARG A 10 23.23 8.62 -20.40
CA ARG A 10 21.84 8.55 -19.90
C ARG A 10 21.13 9.90 -19.94
N PHE A 11 21.86 10.99 -20.21
CA PHE A 11 21.29 12.32 -20.22
C PHE A 11 21.57 13.05 -21.52
N VAL A 12 20.53 13.74 -22.01
CA VAL A 12 20.57 14.56 -23.20
C VAL A 12 20.17 15.99 -22.81
N ARG A 13 20.88 16.99 -23.34
CA ARG A 13 20.59 18.41 -23.08
C ARG A 13 19.85 19.00 -24.27
N ASP A 14 18.69 19.59 -24.02
CA ASP A 14 17.99 20.40 -25.03
C ASP A 14 18.69 21.77 -25.14
N LEU A 15 19.06 22.16 -26.35
CA LEU A 15 19.81 23.40 -26.59
C LEU A 15 18.94 24.66 -26.50
N HIS A 16 17.63 24.54 -26.77
CA HIS A 16 16.72 25.69 -26.74
C HIS A 16 16.29 26.00 -25.30
N SER A 17 15.74 24.99 -24.61
CA SER A 17 15.24 25.14 -23.24
C SER A 17 16.33 25.04 -22.18
N LYS A 18 17.52 24.54 -22.54
CA LYS A 18 18.58 24.16 -21.58
C LYS A 18 18.07 23.16 -20.54
N ALA A 19 17.11 22.30 -20.87
CA ALA A 19 16.67 21.23 -19.98
C ALA A 19 17.61 20.01 -20.06
N LEU A 20 17.88 19.35 -18.92
CA LEU A 20 18.55 18.04 -18.87
C LEU A 20 17.47 16.95 -18.87
N LEU A 21 17.51 16.06 -19.85
CA LEU A 21 16.50 15.03 -20.06
C LEU A 21 17.14 13.66 -19.82
N ASN A 22 16.51 12.88 -18.94
CA ASN A 22 16.89 11.49 -18.73
C ASN A 22 16.34 10.62 -19.86
N THR A 23 17.21 9.90 -20.56
CA THR A 23 16.86 8.99 -21.66
C THR A 23 16.89 7.52 -21.24
N ASP A 24 17.22 7.21 -19.99
CA ASP A 24 17.23 5.85 -19.45
C ASP A 24 15.81 5.30 -19.31
N ARG A 25 15.43 4.52 -20.33
CA ARG A 25 14.12 3.85 -20.41
C ARG A 25 13.97 2.76 -19.36
N VAL A 26 15.06 2.09 -18.97
CA VAL A 26 15.02 0.99 -17.99
C VAL A 26 14.69 1.54 -16.61
N SER A 27 15.34 2.65 -16.22
CA SER A 27 15.04 3.32 -14.96
C SER A 27 13.60 3.83 -14.89
N LEU A 28 13.07 4.36 -15.99
CA LEU A 28 11.67 4.81 -16.08
C LEU A 28 10.69 3.64 -15.91
N GLU A 29 10.92 2.53 -16.60
CA GLU A 29 10.05 1.36 -16.50
C GLU A 29 10.10 0.75 -15.11
N ASN A 30 11.30 0.60 -14.53
CA ASN A 30 11.47 0.13 -13.16
C ASN A 30 10.72 1.02 -12.15
N PHE A 31 10.75 2.34 -12.34
CA PHE A 31 9.98 3.25 -11.48
C PHE A 31 8.47 3.04 -11.61
N ARG A 32 7.96 2.87 -12.84
CA ARG A 32 6.54 2.59 -13.09
C ARG A 32 6.11 1.28 -12.45
N GLN A 33 6.90 0.22 -12.60
CA GLN A 33 6.63 -1.06 -11.98
C GLN A 33 6.61 -0.95 -10.46
N ARG A 34 7.62 -0.28 -9.85
CA ARG A 34 7.63 -0.02 -8.40
C ARG A 34 6.39 0.72 -7.92
N LYS A 35 5.95 1.74 -8.67
CA LYS A 35 4.73 2.50 -8.33
C LYS A 35 3.50 1.59 -8.31
N ILE A 36 3.35 0.72 -9.30
CA ILE A 36 2.23 -0.24 -9.37
C ILE A 36 2.31 -1.23 -8.20
N THR A 37 3.49 -1.79 -7.93
CA THR A 37 3.66 -2.74 -6.83
C THR A 37 3.38 -2.11 -5.48
N PHE A 38 3.78 -0.86 -5.26
CA PHE A 38 3.50 -0.15 -4.01
C PHE A 38 2.01 0.13 -3.83
N ALA A 39 1.32 0.61 -4.88
CA ALA A 39 -0.12 0.80 -4.82
C ALA A 39 -0.85 -0.52 -4.49
N ARG A 40 -0.45 -1.61 -5.13
CA ARG A 40 -1.02 -2.94 -4.84
C ARG A 40 -0.75 -3.39 -3.40
N GLN A 41 0.47 -3.21 -2.90
CA GLN A 41 0.81 -3.56 -1.52
C GLN A 41 0.02 -2.72 -0.51
N GLU A 42 -0.20 -1.44 -0.80
CA GLU A 42 -1.02 -0.55 0.02
C GLU A 42 -2.49 -1.01 0.06
N ASP A 43 -3.06 -1.40 -1.08
CA ASP A 43 -4.41 -1.95 -1.16
C ASP A 43 -4.55 -3.27 -0.39
N GLU A 44 -3.58 -4.18 -0.55
CA GLU A 44 -3.52 -5.46 0.17
C GLU A 44 -3.39 -5.23 1.69
N TRP A 45 -2.55 -4.28 2.11
CA TRP A 45 -2.38 -3.89 3.50
C TRP A 45 -3.67 -3.33 4.10
N ASN A 46 -4.36 -2.43 3.39
CA ASN A 46 -5.62 -1.86 3.84
C ASN A 46 -6.71 -2.94 3.97
N SER A 47 -6.79 -3.87 3.01
CA SER A 47 -7.70 -5.01 3.09
C SER A 47 -7.43 -5.88 4.32
N MET A 48 -6.16 -6.18 4.59
CA MET A 48 -5.77 -6.97 5.76
C MET A 48 -6.08 -6.24 7.08
N LYS A 49 -5.85 -4.93 7.15
CA LYS A 49 -6.19 -4.12 8.31
C LYS A 49 -7.69 -4.17 8.61
N ASN A 50 -8.54 -4.05 7.59
CA ASN A 50 -9.98 -4.15 7.75
C ASN A 50 -10.40 -5.53 8.27
N LYS A 51 -9.82 -6.61 7.74
CA LYS A 51 -10.09 -7.97 8.21
C LYS A 51 -9.69 -8.17 9.68
N VAL A 52 -8.56 -7.60 10.10
CA VAL A 52 -8.13 -7.66 11.50
C VAL A 52 -9.11 -6.93 12.41
N GLU A 53 -9.62 -5.77 11.97
CA GLU A 53 -10.65 -5.03 12.70
C GLU A 53 -11.94 -5.84 12.84
N GLU A 54 -12.43 -6.43 11.75
CA GLU A 54 -13.60 -7.31 11.76
C GLU A 54 -13.42 -8.51 12.71
N LEU A 55 -12.24 -9.12 12.74
CA LEU A 55 -11.93 -10.22 13.67
C LEU A 55 -11.93 -9.77 15.13
N ASN A 56 -11.47 -8.55 15.42
CA ASN A 56 -11.50 -8.01 16.77
C ASN A 56 -12.93 -7.75 17.22
N ILE A 57 -13.77 -7.17 16.36
CA ILE A 57 -15.20 -6.96 16.65
C ILE A 57 -15.87 -8.31 16.96
N LEU A 58 -15.66 -9.31 16.12
CA LEU A 58 -16.23 -10.65 16.32
C LEU A 58 -15.76 -11.27 17.64
N LYS A 59 -14.48 -11.11 17.99
CA LYS A 59 -13.93 -11.60 19.25
C LYS A 59 -14.64 -10.94 20.44
N ASP A 60 -14.86 -9.63 20.39
CA ASP A 60 -15.52 -8.88 21.45
C ASP A 60 -17.00 -9.31 21.60
N GLU A 61 -17.71 -9.48 20.48
CA GLU A 61 -19.08 -10.03 20.48
C GLU A 61 -19.14 -11.44 21.08
N MET A 62 -18.18 -12.31 20.75
CA MET A 62 -18.10 -13.65 21.33
C MET A 62 -17.84 -13.63 22.85
N MET A 63 -17.03 -12.69 23.32
CA MET A 63 -16.78 -12.49 24.75
C MET A 63 -18.04 -12.03 25.46
N GLU A 64 -18.80 -11.11 24.86
CA GLU A 64 -20.08 -10.66 25.41
C GLU A 64 -21.09 -11.82 25.48
N ILE A 65 -21.21 -12.63 24.42
CA ILE A 65 -22.07 -13.83 24.42
C ILE A 65 -21.68 -14.77 25.55
N LYS A 66 -20.38 -15.04 25.72
CA LYS A 66 -19.88 -15.89 26.80
C LYS A 66 -20.28 -15.35 28.18
N ASP A 67 -20.12 -14.05 28.40
CA ASP A 67 -20.45 -13.43 29.68
C ASP A 67 -21.96 -13.46 29.96
N LEU A 68 -22.79 -13.23 28.94
CA LEU A 68 -24.25 -13.39 29.04
C LEU A 68 -24.65 -14.82 29.40
N LEU A 69 -24.01 -15.83 28.79
CA LEU A 69 -24.26 -17.23 29.12
C LEU A 69 -23.88 -17.56 30.57
N LEU A 70 -22.74 -17.04 31.06
CA LEU A 70 -22.34 -17.20 32.46
C LEU A 70 -23.33 -16.54 33.42
N GLN A 71 -23.83 -15.34 33.10
CA GLN A 71 -24.85 -14.67 33.90
C GLN A 71 -26.16 -15.48 33.96
N LEU A 72 -26.60 -16.06 32.84
CA LEU A 72 -27.79 -16.92 32.81
C LEU A 72 -27.62 -18.17 33.68
N LEU A 73 -26.46 -18.82 33.63
CA LEU A 73 -26.15 -19.97 34.49
C LEU A 73 -26.18 -19.58 35.97
N SER A 74 -25.52 -18.47 36.33
CA SER A 74 -25.49 -17.98 37.72
C SER A 74 -26.88 -17.67 38.29
N LYS A 75 -27.80 -17.18 37.45
CA LYS A 75 -29.18 -16.89 37.84
C LYS A 75 -30.04 -18.14 38.01
N LYS A 76 -29.68 -19.26 37.37
CA LYS A 76 -30.41 -20.53 37.44
C LYS A 76 -30.07 -21.34 38.70
N GLU A 77 -28.93 -21.06 39.33
CA GLU A 77 -28.49 -21.71 40.57
C GLU A 77 -29.02 -21.02 41.86
N LEU A 78 -29.87 -20.00 41.71
CA LEU A 78 -30.66 -19.35 42.77
C LEU A 78 -32.15 -19.72 42.62
#